data_AF-A0A536IZ31-F1
#
_entry.id   AF-A0A536IZ31-F1
#
_cell.length_a   1.000
_cell.length_b   1.000
_cell.length_c   1.000
_cell.angle_alpha   90.00
_cell.angle_beta   90.00
_cell.angle_gamma   90.00
#
_symmetry.space_group_name_H-M   'P 1'
#
loop_
_entity.id
_entity.type
_entity.pdbx_description
1 polymer ?
#
loop_
_entity_poly.entity_id
_entity_poly.type
_entity_poly.pdbx_seq_one_letter_code
_entity_poly.pdbx_strand_id
1 'polypeptide(L)' 'MEQVQGACDNCGAAIVANAAYCDKCGARTRRARRLVRLAIRVELLFFLLVVGIVIGFTWIYSAQR' A
#
# COMPACT_ATOMS: atom_id res chain seq x y z
N MET A 1 -4.99 -16.82 24.97
CA MET A 1 -5.04 -15.45 24.42
C MET A 1 -5.31 -15.55 22.92
N GLU A 2 -6.58 -15.65 22.51
CA GLU A 2 -6.93 -15.75 21.09
C GLU A 2 -6.85 -14.36 20.47
N GLN A 3 -5.79 -14.12 19.70
CA GLN A 3 -5.53 -12.83 19.05
C GLN A 3 -6.51 -12.67 17.89
N VAL A 4 -7.60 -11.96 18.10
CA VAL A 4 -8.55 -11.59 17.02
C VAL A 4 -8.00 -10.34 16.32
N GLN A 5 -7.61 -10.48 15.05
CA GLN A 5 -6.88 -9.43 14.31
C GLN A 5 -7.81 -8.39 13.66
N GLY A 6 -9.12 -8.53 13.86
CA GLY A 6 -10.14 -7.54 13.48
C GLY A 6 -11.34 -8.18 12.79
N ALA A 7 -12.33 -7.37 12.43
CA ALA A 7 -13.50 -7.81 11.68
C ALA A 7 -13.24 -7.82 10.15
N CYS A 8 -13.93 -8.68 9.42
CA CYS A 8 -13.93 -8.70 7.96
C CYS A 8 -14.71 -7.50 7.39
N ASP A 9 -14.20 -6.82 6.36
CA ASP A 9 -14.94 -5.73 5.68
C ASP A 9 -16.19 -6.17 4.94
N ASN A 10 -16.19 -7.42 4.44
CA ASN A 10 -17.25 -7.88 3.56
C ASN A 10 -18.44 -8.47 4.32
N CYS A 11 -18.19 -9.08 5.48
CA CYS A 11 -19.22 -9.77 6.25
C CYS A 11 -19.24 -9.42 7.74
N GLY A 12 -18.33 -8.56 8.22
CA GLY A 12 -18.25 -8.18 9.64
C GLY A 12 -17.74 -9.27 10.58
N ALA A 13 -17.46 -10.47 10.10
CA ALA A 13 -17.04 -11.60 10.95
C ALA A 13 -15.67 -11.36 11.59
N ALA A 14 -15.51 -11.79 12.84
CA ALA A 14 -14.22 -11.77 13.54
C ALA A 14 -13.21 -12.67 12.81
N ILE A 15 -12.04 -12.12 12.48
CA ILE A 15 -10.95 -12.83 11.81
C ILE A 15 -9.86 -13.14 12.83
N VAL A 16 -9.48 -14.41 12.90
CA VAL A 16 -8.36 -14.89 13.71
C VAL A 16 -7.04 -14.31 13.18
N ALA A 17 -6.12 -13.94 14.07
CA ALA A 17 -4.82 -13.44 13.68
C ALA A 17 -4.08 -14.37 12.72
N ASN A 18 -3.46 -13.75 11.70
CA ASN A 18 -2.77 -14.41 10.59
C ASN A 18 -3.62 -15.24 9.61
N ALA A 19 -4.96 -15.22 9.69
CA ALA A 19 -5.76 -15.83 8.63
C ALA A 19 -5.60 -15.07 7.30
N ALA A 20 -5.27 -15.80 6.22
CA ALA A 20 -5.11 -15.22 4.87
C ALA A 20 -6.46 -14.92 4.19
N TYR A 21 -7.49 -15.66 4.56
CA TYR A 21 -8.86 -15.56 4.06
C TYR A 21 -9.84 -15.59 5.24
N CYS A 22 -11.03 -15.00 5.06
CA CYS A 22 -12.08 -15.06 6.08
C CYS A 22 -12.86 -16.38 5.98
N ASP A 23 -12.99 -17.12 7.07
CA ASP A 23 -13.73 -18.41 7.13
C ASP A 23 -15.22 -18.28 6.81
N LYS A 24 -15.80 -17.09 7.00
CA LYS A 24 -17.23 -16.84 6.77
C LYS A 24 -17.57 -16.43 5.34
N CYS A 25 -16.68 -15.73 4.65
CA CYS A 25 -17.00 -15.14 3.33
C CYS A 25 -15.95 -15.41 2.24
N GLY A 26 -14.84 -16.08 2.55
CA GLY A 26 -13.74 -16.34 1.61
C GLY A 26 -12.94 -15.11 1.17
N ALA A 27 -13.30 -13.91 1.63
CA ALA A 27 -12.61 -12.68 1.22
C ALA A 27 -11.18 -12.62 1.79
N ARG A 28 -10.23 -12.18 0.96
CA ARG A 28 -8.83 -11.99 1.34
C ARG A 28 -8.69 -10.88 2.38
N THR A 29 -7.95 -11.15 3.46
CA THR A 29 -7.91 -10.29 4.65
C THR A 29 -7.25 -8.93 4.38
N ARG A 30 -7.67 -7.92 5.17
CA ARG A 30 -7.25 -6.52 5.04
C ARG A 30 -5.73 -6.31 5.07
N ARG A 31 -5.01 -7.16 5.81
CA ARG A 31 -3.56 -7.02 6.04
C ARG A 31 -2.78 -7.04 4.72
N ALA A 32 -3.16 -7.92 3.79
CA ALA A 32 -2.55 -7.99 2.46
C ALA A 32 -2.82 -6.72 1.63
N ARG A 33 -4.05 -6.18 1.66
CA ARG A 33 -4.41 -4.97 0.87
C ARG A 33 -3.71 -3.71 1.38
N ARG A 34 -3.43 -3.63 2.69
CA ARG A 34 -2.74 -2.46 3.27
C ARG A 34 -1.27 -2.43 2.86
N LEU A 35 -0.60 -3.58 2.86
CA LEU A 35 0.79 -3.70 2.41
C LEU A 35 0.95 -3.35 0.93
N VAL A 36 0.05 -3.83 0.07
CA VAL A 36 0.07 -3.49 -1.37
C VAL A 36 -0.11 -1.99 -1.60
N ARG A 37 -1.08 -1.34 -0.94
CA ARG A 37 -1.26 0.12 -1.06
C ARG A 37 -0.06 0.92 -0.54
N LEU A 38 0.61 0.44 0.50
CA LEU A 38 1.80 1.10 1.06
C LEU A 38 2.99 0.97 0.10
N ALA A 39 3.21 -0.23 -0.46
CA ALA A 39 4.25 -0.46 -1.47
C ALA A 39 4.05 0.43 -2.71
N ILE A 40 2.83 0.46 -3.26
CA ILE A 40 2.51 1.31 -4.43
C ILE A 40 2.73 2.80 -4.12
N ARG A 41 2.34 3.27 -2.93
CA ARG A 41 2.52 4.68 -2.55
C ARG A 41 4.01 5.04 -2.42
N VAL A 42 4.83 4.14 -1.86
CA VAL A 42 6.29 4.36 -1.74
C VAL A 42 6.94 4.38 -3.13
N GLU A 43 6.57 3.45 -4.01
CA GLU A 43 7.11 3.40 -5.37
C GLU A 43 6.74 4.65 -6.18
N LEU A 44 5.47 5.10 -6.11
CA LEU A 44 5.04 6.36 -6.73
C LEU A 44 5.80 7.58 -6.19
N LEU A 45 6.03 7.66 -4.87
CA LEU A 45 6.80 8.76 -4.28
C LEU A 45 8.25 8.77 -4.78
N PHE A 46 8.88 7.60 -4.90
CA PHE A 46 10.22 7.48 -5.45
C PHE A 46 10.28 7.96 -6.91
N PHE A 47 9.35 7.50 -7.75
CA PHE A 47 9.28 7.94 -9.15
C PHE A 47 9.05 9.46 -9.27
N LEU A 48 8.15 10.04 -8.47
CA LEU A 48 7.90 11.48 -8.46
C LEU A 48 9.15 12.28 -8.05
N LEU A 49 9.90 11.80 -7.06
CA LEU A 49 11.15 12.43 -6.64
C LEU A 49 12.19 12.42 -7.77
N VAL A 50 12.39 11.28 -8.43
CA VAL A 50 13.33 11.15 -9.56
C VAL A 50 12.94 12.07 -10.71
N VAL A 51 11.66 12.09 -11.08
CA VAL A 51 11.13 12.97 -12.13
C VAL A 51 11.34 14.44 -11.76
N GLY A 52 11.07 14.83 -10.52
CA GLY A 52 11.31 16.19 -10.03
C GLY A 52 12.78 16.60 -10.13
N ILE A 53 13.70 15.71 -9.76
CA ILE A 53 15.15 15.94 -9.91
C ILE A 53 15.51 16.14 -11.38
N VAL A 54 15.09 15.24 -12.26
CA VAL A 54 15.40 15.32 -13.70
C VAL A 54 14.85 16.61 -14.32
N ILE A 55 13.62 16.99 -13.99
CA ILE A 55 13.03 18.26 -14.45
C ILE A 55 13.87 19.44 -13.94
N GLY A 56 14.24 19.45 -12.67
CA GLY A 56 15.08 20.50 -12.08
C GLY A 56 16.42 20.65 -12.80
N PHE A 57 17.13 19.54 -13.01
CA PHE A 57 18.40 19.53 -13.75
C PHE A 57 18.24 19.99 -15.19
N THR A 58 17.18 19.54 -15.87
CA THR A 58 16.88 19.95 -17.24
C THR A 58 16.62 21.47 -17.31
N TRP A 59 15.88 22.01 -16.34
CA TRP A 59 15.59 23.44 -16.24
C TRP A 59 16.86 24.25 -16.02
N ILE A 60 17.73 23.82 -15.09
CA ILE A 60 19.03 24.47 -14.81
C ILE A 60 19.91 24.45 -16.06
N TYR A 61 20.02 23.31 -16.74
CA TYR A 61 20.81 23.19 -17.97
C TYR A 61 20.26 24.08 -19.09
N SER A 62 18.93 24.15 -19.22
CA SER A 62 18.28 25.01 -20.22
C SER A 62 18.44 26.51 -19.93
N ALA A 63 18.51 26.90 -18.65
CA ALA A 63 18.64 28.30 -18.24
C ALA A 63 20.10 28.79 -18.21
N GLN A 64 21.08 27.88 -18.11
CA GLN A 64 22.51 28.21 -18.22
C GLN A 64 23.03 28.27 -19.65
N ARG A 65 22.29 27.71 -20.62
CA ARG A 65 22.64 27.73 -22.04
C ARG A 65 22.17 29.03 -22.70
#